data_AF-A0A3L6PYY4-F1
#
_entry.id   AF-A0A3L6PYY4-F1
#
_cell.length_a   1.000
_cell.length_b   1.000
_cell.length_c   1.000
_cell.angle_alpha   90.00
_cell.angle_beta   90.00
_cell.angle_gamma   90.00
#
_symmetry.space_group_name_H-M   'P 1'
#
loop_
_entity.id
_entity.type
_entity.pdbx_description
1 polymer ?
#
loop_
_entity_poly.entity_id
_entity_poly.type
_entity_poly.pdbx_seq_one_letter_code
_entity_poly.pdbx_strand_id
1 'polypeptide(L)'
;MGSAAMMNLRHLFLRAFSKFFLSSSPSLLMKAVQRIEHVHPPGPSLKEVSESPELPVDILMDIFELLEIPDTLRAGSACSSWNAAYTSLRSLGLYRRPQTPCLLYTSESDADNVACLYNLAEDRVYRLMIPEPAIHSRYLIGSSNGWLVTADERSELHMVNPITGEQIALPPVATIEQVKPILDDSGAIQEYELSHFCGEEVFLDPTTHALHELRDDLYLKAFVFSDGASSGGYIAVLIHEPYAFICKSRRF
;
A
#
# COMPACT_ATOMS: atom_id res chain seq x y z
N MET A 1 37.02 -8.00 -1.00
CA MET A 1 36.39 -7.21 -2.08
C MET A 1 34.89 -7.41 -1.95
N GLY A 2 34.20 -6.40 -1.42
CA GLY A 2 32.77 -6.48 -1.14
C GLY A 2 31.98 -6.36 -2.43
N SER A 3 31.10 -7.32 -2.69
CA SER A 3 30.14 -7.26 -3.79
C SER A 3 29.14 -6.14 -3.46
N ALA A 4 29.21 -5.04 -4.19
CA ALA A 4 28.14 -4.06 -4.18
C ALA A 4 26.90 -4.73 -4.77
N ALA A 5 25.91 -5.02 -3.93
CA ALA A 5 24.58 -5.39 -4.39
C ALA A 5 24.06 -4.21 -5.22
N MET A 6 23.85 -4.46 -6.50
CA MET A 6 23.36 -3.45 -7.44
C MET A 6 21.91 -3.17 -7.05
N MET A 7 21.68 -2.08 -6.31
CA MET A 7 20.32 -1.59 -6.06
C MET A 7 19.74 -1.19 -7.42
N ASN A 8 18.74 -1.93 -7.90
CA ASN A 8 18.03 -1.58 -9.12
C ASN A 8 17.20 -0.31 -8.84
N LEU A 9 17.77 0.85 -9.18
CA LEU A 9 17.21 2.18 -8.90
C LEU A 9 15.92 2.50 -9.67
N ARG A 10 15.40 1.57 -10.50
CA ARG A 10 14.19 1.78 -11.32
C ARG A 10 12.90 1.95 -10.51
N HIS A 11 12.94 1.71 -9.20
CA HIS A 11 11.76 1.79 -8.32
C HIS A 11 11.92 2.74 -7.12
N LEU A 12 12.93 3.63 -7.14
CA LEU A 12 13.18 4.55 -6.04
C LEU A 12 12.24 5.78 -6.10
N PHE A 13 11.09 5.69 -5.43
CA PHE A 13 10.17 6.83 -5.30
C PHE A 13 10.24 7.47 -3.90
N LEU A 14 10.81 8.67 -3.85
CA LEU A 14 10.86 9.51 -2.65
C LEU A 14 9.63 10.43 -2.60
N ARG A 15 8.57 10.09 -1.85
CA ARG A 15 7.53 11.06 -1.43
C ARG A 15 6.97 10.76 -0.05
N ALA A 16 6.70 11.82 0.73
CA ALA A 16 6.26 11.78 2.13
C ALA A 16 5.14 10.76 2.42
N PHE A 17 5.49 9.74 3.19
CA PHE A 17 4.62 8.61 3.55
C PHE A 17 3.89 8.88 4.88
N SER A 18 3.02 9.88 4.91
CA SER A 18 2.42 10.33 6.19
C SER A 18 1.17 9.58 6.65
N LYS A 19 0.71 8.55 5.93
CA LYS A 19 -0.63 7.96 6.15
C LYS A 19 -0.68 6.43 6.13
N PHE A 20 0.46 5.75 6.27
CA PHE A 20 0.54 4.29 6.09
C PHE A 20 -0.30 3.44 7.05
N PHE A 21 -0.57 3.96 8.24
CA PHE A 21 -1.09 3.16 9.34
C PHE A 21 -2.61 3.25 9.47
N LEU A 22 -3.30 3.54 8.37
CA LEU A 22 -4.74 3.78 8.33
C LEU A 22 -5.59 2.52 8.01
N SER A 23 -5.04 1.29 7.89
CA SER A 23 -5.86 0.09 7.57
C SER A 23 -5.84 -1.12 8.55
N SER A 24 -4.90 -1.27 9.50
CA SER A 24 -4.78 -2.53 10.32
C SER A 24 -5.73 -2.70 11.52
N SER A 25 -6.41 -3.83 11.61
CA SER A 25 -6.89 -4.30 12.92
C SER A 25 -5.68 -4.67 13.82
N PRO A 26 -5.68 -4.32 15.11
CA PRO A 26 -4.54 -4.50 16.03
C PRO A 26 -4.11 -5.97 16.21
N SER A 27 -5.04 -6.91 16.04
CA SER A 27 -4.77 -8.35 16.14
C SER A 27 -3.91 -8.89 14.99
N LEU A 28 -4.01 -8.29 13.79
CA LEU A 28 -3.13 -8.59 12.66
C LEU A 28 -1.76 -7.94 12.83
N LEU A 29 -1.72 -6.80 13.51
CA LEU A 29 -0.49 -6.10 13.81
C LEU A 29 0.40 -6.88 14.80
N MET A 30 -0.19 -7.53 15.81
CA MET A 30 0.56 -8.42 16.70
C MET A 30 1.18 -9.60 15.96
N LYS A 31 0.53 -10.14 14.91
CA LYS A 31 1.12 -11.18 14.05
C LYS A 31 2.23 -10.63 13.15
N ALA A 32 2.10 -9.40 12.66
CA ALA A 32 3.15 -8.73 11.89
C ALA A 32 4.36 -8.36 12.76
N VAL A 33 4.13 -7.89 13.99
CA VAL A 33 5.16 -7.57 14.99
C VAL A 33 5.83 -8.84 15.53
N GLN A 34 5.10 -9.95 15.68
CA GLN A 34 5.70 -11.26 16.02
C GLN A 34 6.52 -11.89 14.88
N ARG A 35 6.32 -11.47 13.62
CA ARG A 35 7.16 -11.85 12.48
C ARG A 35 8.44 -11.02 12.38
N ILE A 36 8.62 -10.01 13.22
CA ILE A 36 9.89 -9.33 13.43
C ILE A 36 10.68 -10.19 14.42
N GLU A 37 11.59 -11.04 13.92
CA GLU A 37 12.48 -11.81 14.79
C GLU A 37 13.30 -10.86 15.67
N HIS A 38 12.93 -10.77 16.94
CA HIS A 38 13.76 -10.23 18.00
C HIS A 38 14.13 -11.38 18.94
N VAL A 39 15.37 -11.85 18.83
CA VAL A 39 15.97 -12.80 19.76
C VAL A 39 16.48 -12.02 20.98
N HIS A 40 15.83 -12.18 22.13
CA HIS A 40 16.46 -11.94 23.44
C HIS A 40 15.95 -12.91 24.53
N PRO A 41 16.81 -13.32 25.48
CA PRO A 41 16.56 -14.42 26.42
C PRO A 41 15.66 -14.01 27.61
N PRO A 42 15.06 -14.98 28.34
CA PRO A 42 14.06 -14.69 29.36
C PRO A 42 14.70 -14.21 30.68
N GLY A 43 14.28 -13.04 31.15
CA GLY A 43 14.50 -12.53 32.51
C GLY A 43 13.25 -12.71 33.40
N PRO A 44 13.37 -12.66 34.74
CA PRO A 44 12.42 -13.27 35.65
C PRO A 44 11.13 -12.46 35.83
N SER A 45 10.05 -13.20 36.09
CA SER A 45 8.70 -12.70 36.37
C SER A 45 8.65 -11.90 37.67
N LEU A 46 8.17 -10.67 37.60
CA LEU A 46 7.65 -9.92 38.75
C LEU A 46 6.16 -9.65 38.53
N LYS A 47 5.34 -10.20 39.41
CA LYS A 47 3.93 -9.83 39.58
C LYS A 47 3.87 -8.62 40.51
N GLU A 48 3.41 -7.50 40.01
CA GLU A 48 2.74 -6.48 40.81
C GLU A 48 1.72 -5.77 39.90
N VAL A 49 0.43 -6.00 40.18
CA VAL A 49 -0.68 -5.29 39.56
C VAL A 49 -0.88 -4.02 40.37
N SER A 50 -0.32 -2.92 39.90
CA SER A 50 -0.83 -1.58 40.21
C SER A 50 -1.70 -1.15 39.04
N GLU A 51 -3.02 -1.02 39.25
CA GLU A 51 -3.87 -0.30 38.31
C GLU A 51 -3.43 1.17 38.34
N SER A 52 -2.52 1.52 37.42
CA SER A 52 -2.23 2.91 37.10
C SER A 52 -3.52 3.56 36.61
N PRO A 53 -3.87 4.79 37.02
CA PRO A 53 -5.04 5.48 36.48
C PRO A 53 -4.89 5.57 34.95
N GLU A 54 -5.77 4.89 34.23
CA GLU A 54 -5.76 4.94 32.77
C GLU A 54 -6.17 6.34 32.33
N LEU A 55 -5.33 6.96 31.50
CA LEU A 55 -5.63 8.25 30.88
C LEU A 55 -6.90 8.14 30.02
N PRO A 56 -7.79 9.15 30.02
CA PRO A 56 -8.90 9.24 29.09
C PRO A 56 -8.46 9.12 27.63
N VAL A 57 -9.32 8.52 26.80
CA VAL A 57 -9.04 8.22 25.38
C VAL A 57 -8.70 9.47 24.58
N ASP A 58 -9.38 10.58 24.85
CA ASP A 58 -9.15 11.90 24.24
C ASP A 58 -7.75 12.44 24.54
N ILE A 59 -7.28 12.29 25.78
CA ILE A 59 -5.93 12.70 26.17
C ILE A 59 -4.88 11.81 25.52
N LEU A 60 -5.12 10.50 25.45
CA LEU A 60 -4.24 9.58 24.73
C LEU A 60 -4.18 9.92 23.24
N MET A 61 -5.30 10.29 22.63
CA MET A 61 -5.34 10.77 21.24
C MET A 61 -4.50 12.03 21.06
N ASP A 62 -4.66 13.04 21.93
CA ASP A 62 -3.85 14.26 21.89
C ASP A 62 -2.34 13.97 22.00
N ILE A 63 -1.95 13.01 22.84
CA ILE A 63 -0.55 12.56 22.94
C ILE A 63 -0.11 11.87 21.64
N PHE A 64 -0.92 10.95 21.12
CA PHE A 64 -0.61 10.17 19.93
C PHE A 64 -0.53 11.03 18.66
N GLU A 65 -1.29 12.14 18.59
CA GLU A 65 -1.19 13.15 17.52
C GLU A 65 0.19 13.79 17.39
N LEU A 66 0.97 13.76 18.48
CA LEU A 66 2.32 14.32 18.55
C LEU A 66 3.41 13.28 18.22
N LEU A 67 3.07 12.00 18.16
CA LEU A 67 4.03 10.92 17.90
C LEU A 67 4.25 10.68 16.40
N GLU A 68 5.36 10.01 16.06
CA GLU A 68 5.53 9.51 14.69
C GLU A 68 4.64 8.31 14.55
N ILE A 69 4.17 8.06 13.33
CA ILE A 69 3.24 6.95 13.15
C ILE A 69 3.77 5.58 13.62
N PRO A 70 5.07 5.23 13.47
CA PRO A 70 5.64 4.03 14.08
C PRO A 70 5.47 3.98 15.61
N ASP A 71 5.63 5.11 16.30
CA ASP A 71 5.47 5.19 17.75
C ASP A 71 4.00 5.14 18.16
N THR A 72 3.12 5.84 17.43
CA THR A 72 1.66 5.76 17.61
C THR A 72 1.17 4.31 17.43
N LEU A 73 1.76 3.58 16.49
CA LEU A 73 1.44 2.17 16.24
C LEU A 73 1.86 1.27 17.41
N ARG A 74 3.09 1.44 17.91
CA ARG A 74 3.61 0.70 19.08
C ARG A 74 2.77 1.02 20.32
N ALA A 75 2.43 2.29 20.53
CA ALA A 75 1.56 2.72 21.60
C ALA A 75 0.19 2.02 21.52
N GLY A 76 -0.41 1.95 20.33
CA GLY A 76 -1.64 1.22 20.09
C GLY A 76 -1.58 -0.29 20.36
N SER A 77 -0.39 -0.87 20.50
CA SER A 77 -0.19 -2.29 20.84
C SER A 77 -0.04 -2.57 22.33
N ALA A 78 0.03 -1.54 23.18
CA ALA A 78 0.33 -1.68 24.61
C ALA A 78 -0.83 -2.29 25.43
N CYS A 79 -2.02 -1.70 25.33
CA CYS A 79 -3.24 -2.18 26.01
C CYS A 79 -4.50 -1.81 25.22
N SER A 80 -5.66 -2.34 25.62
CA SER A 80 -6.96 -2.08 24.95
C SER A 80 -7.37 -0.62 24.96
N SER A 81 -7.11 0.12 26.04
CA SER A 81 -7.43 1.55 26.16
C SER A 81 -6.61 2.40 25.17
N TRP A 82 -5.29 2.17 25.11
CA TRP A 82 -4.41 2.81 24.14
C TRP A 82 -4.75 2.41 22.72
N ASN A 83 -5.13 1.15 22.53
CA ASN A 83 -5.58 0.68 21.25
C ASN A 83 -6.86 1.39 20.75
N ALA A 84 -7.81 1.66 21.66
CA ALA A 84 -9.01 2.42 21.35
C ALA A 84 -8.70 3.87 20.98
N ALA A 85 -7.76 4.51 21.68
CA ALA A 85 -7.28 5.86 21.35
C ALA A 85 -6.58 5.89 19.98
N TYR A 86 -5.68 4.94 19.72
CA TYR A 86 -5.03 4.79 18.43
C TYR A 86 -6.05 4.61 17.28
N THR A 87 -7.02 3.73 17.46
CA THR A 87 -8.04 3.43 16.45
C THR A 87 -8.94 4.64 16.18
N SER A 88 -9.34 5.34 17.24
CA SER A 88 -10.12 6.58 17.14
C SER A 88 -9.36 7.67 16.38
N LEU A 89 -8.10 7.91 16.77
CA LEU A 89 -7.24 8.90 16.13
C LEU A 89 -7.09 8.65 14.63
N ARG A 90 -6.79 7.39 14.31
CA ARG A 90 -6.65 6.89 12.95
C ARG A 90 -7.93 7.07 12.13
N SER A 91 -9.09 6.77 12.71
CA SER A 91 -10.39 6.90 12.02
C SER A 91 -10.71 8.35 11.63
N LEU A 92 -10.24 9.31 12.41
CA LEU A 92 -10.42 10.74 12.16
C LEU A 92 -9.33 11.31 11.23
N GLY A 93 -8.29 10.54 10.93
CA GLY A 93 -7.17 10.98 10.09
C GLY A 93 -6.40 12.16 10.68
N LEU A 94 -6.46 12.35 12.00
CA LEU A 94 -5.84 13.48 12.69
C LEU A 94 -4.36 13.19 12.92
N TYR A 95 -3.51 14.01 12.33
CA TYR A 95 -2.08 14.05 12.58
C TYR A 95 -1.66 15.52 12.62
N ARG A 96 -1.26 16.04 13.78
CA ARG A 96 -0.91 17.47 13.93
C ARG A 96 0.45 17.81 13.35
N ARG A 97 1.34 16.82 13.19
CA ARG A 97 2.69 17.03 12.71
C ARG A 97 2.98 16.36 11.37
N PRO A 98 3.89 16.95 10.56
CA PRO A 98 4.49 16.26 9.45
C PRO A 98 5.12 14.93 9.90
N GLN A 99 4.94 13.90 9.10
CA GLN A 99 5.48 12.57 9.36
C GLN A 99 6.73 12.36 8.51
N THR A 100 7.74 11.71 9.10
CA THR A 100 8.95 11.37 8.38
C THR A 100 8.63 10.35 7.28
N PRO A 101 9.06 10.57 6.03
CA PRO A 101 8.88 9.59 4.96
C PRO A 101 9.51 8.24 5.32
N CYS A 102 8.90 7.15 4.84
CA CYS A 102 9.48 5.81 4.87
C CYS A 102 9.57 5.26 3.45
N LEU A 103 10.76 4.95 2.95
CA LEU A 103 10.90 4.41 1.60
C LEU A 103 10.44 2.94 1.55
N LEU A 104 9.46 2.63 0.71
CA LEU A 104 9.10 1.25 0.39
C LEU A 104 9.82 0.83 -0.91
N TYR A 105 10.46 -0.34 -0.90
CA TYR A 105 11.13 -0.92 -2.06
C TYR A 105 11.10 -2.45 -2.03
N THR A 106 11.40 -3.07 -3.15
CA THR A 106 11.62 -4.52 -3.29
C THR A 106 13.07 -4.76 -3.71
N SER A 107 13.61 -5.95 -3.43
CA SER A 107 14.99 -6.32 -3.77
C SER A 107 15.02 -7.64 -4.52
N GLU A 108 15.80 -7.71 -5.60
CA GLU A 108 16.02 -8.93 -6.38
C GLU A 108 16.66 -10.06 -5.57
N SER A 109 17.28 -9.73 -4.43
CA SER A 109 17.88 -10.70 -3.51
C SER A 109 16.88 -11.33 -2.54
N ASP A 110 15.70 -10.73 -2.39
CA ASP A 110 14.67 -11.17 -1.46
C ASP A 110 13.65 -12.07 -2.18
N ALA A 111 12.83 -12.80 -1.41
CA ALA A 111 11.74 -13.57 -2.01
C ALA A 111 10.68 -12.63 -2.62
N ASP A 112 9.96 -13.10 -3.65
CA ASP A 112 9.02 -12.29 -4.44
C ASP A 112 7.88 -11.63 -3.64
N ASN A 113 7.63 -12.17 -2.45
CA ASN A 113 6.59 -11.74 -1.53
C ASN A 113 7.11 -10.82 -0.41
N VAL A 114 8.36 -10.38 -0.48
CA VAL A 114 8.99 -9.49 0.50
C VAL A 114 9.03 -8.05 -0.02
N ALA A 115 8.51 -7.13 0.78
CA ALA A 115 8.74 -5.70 0.60
C ALA A 115 9.57 -5.16 1.77
N CYS A 116 10.45 -4.21 1.50
CA CYS A 116 11.26 -3.53 2.51
C CYS A 116 10.76 -2.11 2.73
N LEU A 117 10.52 -1.75 3.99
CA LEU A 117 10.16 -0.41 4.42
C LEU A 117 11.32 0.19 5.21
N TYR A 118 12.05 1.09 4.60
CA TYR A 118 13.10 1.85 5.25
C TYR A 118 12.53 3.09 5.92
N ASN A 119 12.56 3.11 7.26
CA ASN A 119 12.15 4.25 8.05
C ASN A 119 13.33 5.22 8.22
N LEU A 120 13.21 6.42 7.66
CA LEU A 120 14.25 7.44 7.75
C LEU A 120 14.42 8.00 9.18
N ALA A 121 13.38 8.01 10.00
CA ALA A 121 13.47 8.54 11.36
C ALA A 121 14.28 7.63 12.30
N GLU A 122 14.23 6.33 12.03
CA GLU A 122 14.84 5.29 12.88
C GLU A 122 16.12 4.73 12.29
N ASP A 123 16.49 5.14 11.07
CA ASP A 123 17.59 4.55 10.30
C ASP A 123 17.49 3.00 10.27
N ARG A 124 16.28 2.50 9.97
CA ARG A 124 15.96 1.08 10.11
C ARG A 124 15.14 0.55 8.95
N VAL A 125 15.50 -0.65 8.48
CA VAL A 125 14.72 -1.42 7.49
C VAL A 125 13.82 -2.41 8.20
N TYR A 126 12.53 -2.36 7.86
CA TYR A 126 11.53 -3.35 8.22
C TYR A 126 11.22 -4.23 7.02
N ARG A 127 11.23 -5.55 7.21
CA ARG A 127 10.89 -6.53 6.17
C ARG A 127 9.43 -6.94 6.35
N LEU A 128 8.63 -6.74 5.32
CA LEU A 128 7.19 -6.98 5.31
C LEU A 128 6.90 -8.17 4.40
N MET A 129 6.28 -9.20 4.96
CA MET A 129 5.79 -10.36 4.20
C MET A 129 4.41 -10.03 3.64
N ILE A 130 4.35 -9.81 2.34
CA ILE A 130 3.10 -9.54 1.62
C ILE A 130 2.54 -10.88 1.13
N PRO A 131 1.27 -11.23 1.38
CA PRO A 131 0.66 -12.44 0.83
C PRO A 131 0.67 -12.45 -0.70
N GLU A 132 0.29 -13.57 -1.31
CA GLU A 132 0.04 -13.60 -2.75
C GLU A 132 -1.16 -12.69 -3.14
N PRO A 133 -1.17 -12.10 -4.35
CA PRO A 133 -0.12 -12.25 -5.37
C PRO A 133 1.16 -11.48 -5.02
N ALA A 134 2.32 -11.95 -5.49
CA ALA A 134 3.63 -11.35 -5.22
C ALA A 134 3.72 -9.86 -5.62
N ILE A 135 4.44 -9.07 -4.83
CA ILE A 135 4.61 -7.61 -5.04
C ILE A 135 5.86 -7.27 -5.84
N HIS A 136 6.86 -8.17 -5.86
CA HIS A 136 8.18 -7.90 -6.42
C HIS A 136 8.17 -7.47 -7.89
N SER A 137 7.32 -8.09 -8.73
CA SER A 137 7.22 -7.78 -10.17
C SER A 137 6.19 -6.71 -10.53
N ARG A 138 5.60 -6.04 -9.53
CA ARG A 138 4.55 -5.06 -9.76
C ARG A 138 5.08 -3.64 -9.82
N TYR A 139 4.48 -2.82 -10.69
CA TYR A 139 4.75 -1.38 -10.72
C TYR A 139 3.88 -0.60 -9.76
N LEU A 140 4.47 0.40 -9.11
CA LEU A 140 3.75 1.30 -8.22
C LEU A 140 3.15 2.47 -9.01
N ILE A 141 1.82 2.51 -9.07
CA ILE A 141 1.05 3.53 -9.79
C ILE A 141 0.61 4.67 -8.88
N GLY A 142 0.41 4.37 -7.59
CA GLY A 142 -0.07 5.37 -6.63
C GLY A 142 0.06 4.93 -5.18
N SER A 143 -0.01 5.90 -4.28
CA SER A 143 -0.06 5.67 -2.83
C SER A 143 -0.96 6.70 -2.18
N SER A 144 -1.91 6.26 -1.35
CA SER A 144 -2.80 7.13 -0.61
C SER A 144 -3.39 6.41 0.59
N ASN A 145 -3.47 7.09 1.73
CA ASN A 145 -4.12 6.59 2.95
C ASN A 145 -3.65 5.17 3.39
N GLY A 146 -2.37 4.88 3.18
CA GLY A 146 -1.74 3.60 3.52
C GLY A 146 -2.01 2.46 2.57
N TRP A 147 -2.74 2.72 1.49
CA TRP A 147 -2.86 1.84 0.35
C TRP A 147 -1.86 2.23 -0.73
N LEU A 148 -1.28 1.21 -1.34
CA LEU A 148 -0.57 1.29 -2.61
C LEU A 148 -1.54 0.86 -3.71
N VAL A 149 -1.40 1.43 -4.89
CA VAL A 149 -2.01 0.91 -6.12
C VAL A 149 -0.88 0.42 -6.99
N THR A 150 -0.93 -0.85 -7.36
CA THR A 150 0.12 -1.56 -8.08
C THR A 150 -0.43 -2.22 -9.34
N ALA A 151 0.38 -2.37 -10.40
CA ALA A 151 0.02 -3.09 -11.62
C ALA A 151 0.91 -4.34 -11.76
N ASP A 152 0.29 -5.51 -11.94
CA ASP A 152 1.02 -6.78 -12.12
C ASP A 152 1.50 -7.00 -13.56
N GLU A 153 2.08 -8.16 -13.87
CA GLU A 153 2.60 -8.50 -15.20
C GLU A 153 1.51 -8.68 -16.27
N ARG A 154 0.24 -8.69 -15.87
CA ARG A 154 -0.90 -8.70 -16.79
C ARG A 154 -1.53 -7.33 -16.96
N SER A 155 -0.88 -6.29 -16.41
CA SER A 155 -1.41 -4.94 -16.28
C SER A 155 -2.68 -4.87 -15.41
N GLU A 156 -2.91 -5.87 -14.55
CA GLU A 156 -4.05 -5.85 -13.64
C GLU A 156 -3.72 -5.06 -12.37
N LEU A 157 -4.64 -4.17 -12.00
CA LEU A 157 -4.44 -3.28 -10.88
C LEU A 157 -4.84 -3.93 -9.55
N HIS A 158 -4.04 -3.66 -8.52
CA HIS A 158 -4.22 -4.17 -7.17
C HIS A 158 -3.98 -3.08 -6.15
N MET A 159 -4.92 -2.91 -5.22
CA MET A 159 -4.70 -2.18 -3.99
C MET A 159 -3.99 -3.08 -2.97
N VAL A 160 -2.90 -2.59 -2.37
CA VAL A 160 -2.11 -3.33 -1.38
C VAL A 160 -1.89 -2.47 -0.15
N ASN A 161 -2.23 -3.00 1.03
CA ASN A 161 -1.73 -2.44 2.28
C ASN A 161 -0.54 -3.28 2.77
N PRO A 162 0.70 -2.76 2.69
CA PRO A 162 1.90 -3.51 3.01
C PRO A 162 2.08 -3.79 4.51
N ILE A 163 1.38 -3.05 5.38
CA ILE A 163 1.43 -3.26 6.83
C ILE A 163 0.49 -4.39 7.25
N THR A 164 -0.72 -4.42 6.68
CA THR A 164 -1.72 -5.47 6.99
C THR A 164 -1.54 -6.73 6.13
N GLY A 165 -0.88 -6.59 4.98
CA GLY A 165 -0.84 -7.61 3.94
C GLY A 165 -2.15 -7.74 3.17
N GLU A 166 -3.13 -6.87 3.40
CA GLU A 166 -4.41 -6.91 2.71
C GLU A 166 -4.23 -6.52 1.24
N GLN A 167 -4.87 -7.28 0.35
CA GLN A 167 -4.84 -7.05 -1.08
C GLN A 167 -6.24 -7.10 -1.66
N ILE A 168 -6.53 -6.16 -2.54
CA ILE A 168 -7.82 -6.01 -3.20
C ILE A 168 -7.55 -5.83 -4.69
N ALA A 169 -8.02 -6.76 -5.52
CA ALA A 169 -7.99 -6.60 -6.98
C ALA A 169 -8.95 -5.48 -7.39
N LEU A 170 -8.48 -4.57 -8.25
CA LEU A 170 -9.31 -3.55 -8.88
C LEU A 170 -9.99 -4.13 -10.13
N PRO A 171 -10.94 -3.40 -10.76
CA PRO A 171 -11.59 -3.91 -11.97
C PRO A 171 -10.56 -4.23 -13.05
N PRO A 172 -10.81 -5.26 -13.87
CA PRO A 172 -9.86 -5.69 -14.88
C PRO A 172 -9.45 -4.57 -15.84
N VAL A 173 -8.23 -4.58 -16.34
CA VAL A 173 -7.75 -3.57 -17.30
C VAL A 173 -8.63 -3.47 -18.55
N ALA A 174 -9.21 -4.59 -18.98
CA ALA A 174 -10.16 -4.67 -20.09
C ALA A 174 -11.52 -3.97 -19.83
N THR A 175 -11.74 -3.42 -18.64
CA THR A 175 -12.91 -2.56 -18.36
C THR A 175 -12.68 -1.10 -18.74
N ILE A 176 -11.43 -0.72 -19.04
CA ILE A 176 -11.10 0.60 -19.58
C ILE A 176 -11.50 0.64 -21.04
N GLU A 177 -12.26 1.67 -21.43
CA GLU A 177 -12.91 1.77 -22.74
C GLU A 177 -11.94 1.65 -23.92
N GLN A 178 -10.73 2.21 -23.76
CA GLN A 178 -9.68 2.21 -24.77
C GLN A 178 -8.92 0.88 -24.87
N VAL A 179 -9.13 -0.06 -23.94
CA VAL A 179 -8.38 -1.31 -23.87
C VAL A 179 -9.23 -2.46 -24.35
N LYS A 180 -8.76 -3.15 -25.39
CA LYS A 180 -9.40 -4.34 -25.92
C LYS A 180 -8.46 -5.55 -25.81
N PRO A 181 -8.88 -6.65 -25.16
CA PRO A 181 -8.08 -7.86 -25.09
C PRO A 181 -8.03 -8.55 -26.46
N ILE A 182 -6.84 -9.00 -26.84
CA ILE A 182 -6.60 -9.88 -27.99
C ILE A 182 -6.41 -11.29 -27.45
N LEU A 183 -7.18 -12.24 -27.97
CA LEU A 183 -7.18 -13.63 -27.51
C LEU A 183 -6.39 -14.52 -28.46
N ASP A 184 -5.73 -15.53 -27.91
CA ASP A 184 -5.11 -16.61 -28.68
C ASP A 184 -6.15 -17.64 -29.16
N ASP A 185 -5.69 -18.65 -29.90
CA ASP A 185 -6.53 -19.75 -30.41
C ASP A 185 -7.21 -20.57 -29.29
N SER A 186 -6.72 -20.48 -28.05
CA SER A 186 -7.30 -21.14 -26.86
C SER A 186 -8.33 -20.28 -26.12
N GLY A 187 -8.47 -19.00 -26.50
CA GLY A 187 -9.34 -18.03 -25.85
C GLY A 187 -8.69 -17.33 -24.65
N ALA A 188 -7.39 -17.49 -24.43
CA ALA A 188 -6.66 -16.78 -23.38
C ALA A 188 -6.18 -15.41 -23.88
N ILE A 189 -6.18 -14.41 -22.99
CA ILE A 189 -5.67 -13.07 -23.34
C ILE A 189 -4.16 -13.16 -23.57
N GLN A 190 -3.73 -12.82 -24.77
CA GLN A 190 -2.33 -12.84 -25.19
C GLN A 190 -1.73 -11.43 -25.22
N GLU A 191 -2.51 -10.45 -25.72
CA GLU A 191 -2.08 -9.07 -25.92
C GLU A 191 -3.25 -8.11 -25.66
N TYR A 192 -2.95 -6.82 -25.63
CA TYR A 192 -3.97 -5.76 -25.59
C TYR A 192 -3.81 -4.82 -26.78
N GLU A 193 -4.93 -4.46 -27.39
CA GLU A 193 -5.03 -3.33 -28.32
C GLU A 193 -5.44 -2.09 -27.51
N LEU A 194 -4.60 -1.06 -27.55
CA LEU A 194 -4.87 0.24 -26.94
C LEU A 194 -5.30 1.22 -28.04
N SER A 195 -6.53 1.70 -27.95
CA SER A 195 -7.12 2.65 -28.89
C SER A 195 -6.93 4.09 -28.44
N HIS A 196 -6.57 4.97 -29.37
CA HIS A 196 -6.22 6.37 -29.09
C HIS A 196 -7.36 7.32 -29.45
N PHE A 197 -8.52 7.17 -28.80
CA PHE A 197 -9.69 8.03 -29.03
C PHE A 197 -10.20 8.73 -27.76
N CYS A 198 -10.92 9.83 -27.96
CA CYS A 198 -11.68 10.54 -26.93
C CYS A 198 -13.10 10.85 -27.46
N GLY A 199 -14.11 10.23 -26.85
CA GLY A 199 -15.47 10.32 -27.37
C GLY A 199 -15.56 9.77 -28.79
N GLU A 200 -15.96 10.61 -29.74
CA GLU A 200 -16.04 10.22 -31.17
C GLU A 200 -14.76 10.51 -31.96
N GLU A 201 -13.78 11.21 -31.37
CA GLU A 201 -12.57 11.65 -32.07
C GLU A 201 -11.42 10.64 -31.90
N VAL A 202 -10.84 10.21 -33.03
CA VAL A 202 -9.68 9.30 -33.08
C VAL A 202 -8.45 10.12 -33.44
N PHE A 203 -7.39 10.03 -32.64
CA PHE A 203 -6.18 10.83 -32.86
C PHE A 203 -5.05 10.03 -33.52
N LEU A 204 -4.94 8.75 -33.19
CA LEU A 204 -3.89 7.84 -33.70
C LEU A 204 -4.47 6.45 -33.96
N ASP A 205 -3.78 5.69 -34.82
CA ASP A 205 -4.08 4.28 -35.03
C ASP A 205 -3.85 3.48 -33.73
N PRO A 206 -4.67 2.44 -33.46
CA PRO A 206 -4.48 1.59 -32.29
C PRO A 206 -3.10 0.94 -32.24
N THR A 207 -2.59 0.75 -31.04
CA THR A 207 -1.29 0.12 -30.77
C THR A 207 -1.47 -1.18 -30.02
N THR A 208 -0.73 -2.22 -30.41
CA THR A 208 -0.73 -3.52 -29.73
C THR A 208 0.39 -3.60 -28.70
N HIS A 209 0.08 -4.15 -27.53
CA HIS A 209 0.99 -4.26 -26.39
C HIS A 209 0.98 -5.67 -25.82
N ALA A 210 2.15 -6.19 -25.43
CA ALA A 210 2.19 -7.38 -24.59
C ALA A 210 1.55 -7.09 -23.22
N LEU A 211 1.09 -8.14 -22.53
CA LEU A 211 0.33 -7.98 -21.27
C LEU A 211 1.07 -7.14 -20.21
N HIS A 212 2.39 -7.27 -20.13
CA HIS A 212 3.22 -6.59 -19.13
C HIS A 212 3.75 -5.23 -19.59
N GLU A 213 3.60 -4.89 -20.87
CA GLU A 213 4.06 -3.62 -21.46
C GLU A 213 2.95 -2.57 -21.35
N LEU A 214 1.67 -2.98 -21.46
CA LEU A 214 0.54 -2.04 -21.41
C LEU A 214 0.57 -1.16 -20.14
N ARG A 215 0.91 -1.71 -18.98
CA ARG A 215 1.01 -0.96 -17.70
C ARG A 215 2.03 0.18 -17.71
N ASP A 216 3.04 0.12 -18.57
CA ASP A 216 4.07 1.17 -18.70
C ASP A 216 3.52 2.39 -19.43
N ASP A 217 2.62 2.18 -20.39
CA ASP A 217 2.05 3.23 -21.23
C ASP A 217 0.68 3.69 -20.75
N LEU A 218 -0.13 2.80 -20.17
CA LEU A 218 -1.52 3.09 -19.82
C LEU A 218 -1.63 3.88 -18.52
N TYR A 219 -0.91 3.50 -17.46
CA TYR A 219 -1.19 4.01 -16.12
C TYR A 219 -0.31 5.18 -15.72
N LEU A 220 -0.91 6.37 -15.59
CA LEU A 220 -0.18 7.57 -15.15
C LEU A 220 -0.14 7.70 -13.64
N LYS A 221 -1.30 7.57 -12.99
CA LYS A 221 -1.41 7.77 -11.54
C LYS A 221 -2.68 7.19 -10.97
N ALA A 222 -2.62 6.72 -9.73
CA ALA A 222 -3.80 6.32 -8.99
C ALA A 222 -3.88 6.98 -7.61
N PHE A 223 -5.12 7.17 -7.14
CA PHE A 223 -5.45 7.71 -5.82
C PHE A 223 -6.50 6.83 -5.16
N VAL A 224 -6.38 6.67 -3.85
CA VAL A 224 -7.33 5.91 -3.02
C VAL A 224 -7.97 6.84 -2.01
N PHE A 225 -9.29 6.77 -1.90
CA PHE A 225 -10.10 7.51 -0.94
C PHE A 225 -10.98 6.54 -0.16
N SER A 226 -11.27 6.87 1.09
CA SER A 226 -12.30 6.17 1.86
C SER A 226 -13.68 6.62 1.38
N ASP A 227 -14.61 5.69 1.15
CA ASP A 227 -16.01 6.00 0.87
C ASP A 227 -16.73 6.25 2.20
N GLY A 228 -16.94 7.53 2.55
CA GLY A 228 -17.66 7.91 3.77
C GLY A 228 -19.12 7.46 3.81
N ALA A 229 -19.69 6.98 2.70
CA ALA A 229 -21.05 6.46 2.64
C ALA A 229 -21.17 4.99 3.07
N SER A 230 -20.06 4.25 3.16
CA SER A 230 -20.05 2.84 3.57
C SER A 230 -18.90 2.58 4.54
N SER A 231 -19.18 2.01 5.71
CA SER A 231 -18.14 1.58 6.65
C SER A 231 -17.17 0.63 5.95
N GLY A 232 -15.93 1.07 5.72
CA GLY A 232 -14.85 0.26 5.14
C GLY A 232 -14.76 0.25 3.60
N GLY A 233 -15.61 0.99 2.89
CA GLY A 233 -15.54 1.04 1.42
C GLY A 233 -14.40 1.93 0.91
N TYR A 234 -13.81 1.56 -0.23
CA TYR A 234 -12.81 2.38 -0.91
C TYR A 234 -13.24 2.82 -2.31
N ILE A 235 -12.72 3.98 -2.71
CA ILE A 235 -12.81 4.53 -4.07
C ILE A 235 -11.39 4.66 -4.61
N ALA A 236 -11.10 3.94 -5.69
CA ALA A 236 -9.89 4.12 -6.46
C ALA A 236 -10.17 5.01 -7.68
N VAL A 237 -9.40 6.07 -7.82
CA VAL A 237 -9.42 6.97 -8.98
C VAL A 237 -8.14 6.77 -9.76
N LEU A 238 -8.28 6.40 -11.02
CA LEU A 238 -7.19 6.15 -11.94
C LEU A 238 -7.13 7.28 -12.97
N ILE A 239 -5.92 7.79 -13.20
CA ILE A 239 -5.57 8.65 -14.32
C ILE A 239 -4.77 7.78 -15.29
N HIS A 240 -5.24 7.66 -16.53
CA HIS A 240 -4.61 6.80 -17.54
C HIS A 240 -4.51 7.48 -18.90
N GLU A 241 -3.50 7.08 -19.68
CA GLU A 241 -3.34 7.43 -21.10
C GLU A 241 -4.44 6.78 -21.94
N PRO A 242 -4.72 7.28 -23.16
CA PRO A 242 -3.95 8.25 -23.96
C PRO A 242 -4.25 9.75 -23.74
N TYR A 243 -5.19 10.11 -22.85
CA TYR A 243 -5.58 11.51 -22.66
C TYR A 243 -5.75 11.92 -21.20
N ALA A 244 -5.04 11.25 -20.29
CA ALA A 244 -5.18 11.43 -18.84
C ALA A 244 -6.64 11.32 -18.37
N PHE A 245 -7.39 10.37 -18.92
CA PHE A 245 -8.77 10.12 -18.53
C PHE A 245 -8.87 9.69 -17.08
N ILE A 246 -10.00 10.06 -16.47
CA ILE A 246 -10.31 9.74 -15.08
C ILE A 246 -11.31 8.60 -15.04
N CYS A 247 -10.85 7.41 -14.64
CA CYS A 247 -11.73 6.30 -14.29
C CYS A 247 -11.94 6.25 -12.79
N LYS A 248 -13.18 5.98 -12.37
CA LYS A 248 -13.55 5.76 -10.98
C LYS A 248 -14.04 4.34 -10.80
N SER A 249 -13.34 3.56 -10.00
CA SER A 249 -13.89 2.32 -9.46
C SER A 249 -14.54 2.60 -8.11
N ARG A 250 -15.77 2.09 -7.95
CA ARG A 250 -16.51 2.18 -6.68
C ARG A 250 -16.89 0.77 -6.23
N ARG A 251 -16.56 0.48 -4.97
CA ARG A 251 -16.80 -0.75 -4.19
C ARG A 251 -15.63 -1.73 -4.17
N PHE A 252 -14.91 -1.69 -3.06
CA PHE A 252 -14.30 -2.83 -2.38
C PHE A 252 -14.45 -2.61 -0.88
#